data_AF-G9Y3T2-F1
#
_entry.id   AF-G9Y3T2-F1
#
_cell.length_a   1.000
_cell.length_b   1.000
_cell.length_c   1.000
_cell.angle_alpha   90.00
_cell.angle_beta   90.00
_cell.angle_gamma   90.00
#
_symmetry.space_group_name_H-M   'P 1'
#
loop_
_entity.id
_entity.type
_entity.pdbx_description
1 polymer ?
#
loop_
_entity_poly.entity_id
_entity_poly.type
_entity_poly.pdbx_seq_one_letter_code
_entity_poly.pdbx_strand_id
1 'polypeptide(L)'
;VDASAKEPNWADWANVVRLMRQQDNRTHKEICELFLWANRDSFWCSNILSPAALRKKWGTLSAQMGKPNRSQRPSADPVPHWNSRESWEDFI
;
A
#
# COMPACT_ATOMS: atom_id res chain seq x y z
N VAL A 1 7.10 -16.06 21.37
CA VAL A 1 6.96 -16.14 19.90
C VAL A 1 5.50 -16.39 19.62
N ASP A 2 4.75 -15.38 19.18
CA ASP A 2 3.33 -15.57 18.82
C ASP A 2 3.22 -16.41 17.55
N ALA A 3 3.18 -17.73 17.73
CA ALA A 3 3.06 -18.72 16.67
C ALA A 3 1.59 -18.91 16.22
N SER A 4 0.87 -17.80 15.99
CA SER A 4 -0.54 -17.84 15.54
C SER A 4 -0.73 -17.22 14.16
N ALA A 5 0.31 -17.32 13.31
CA ALA A 5 0.13 -17.07 11.88
C ALA A 5 -0.81 -18.14 11.32
N LYS A 6 -2.07 -17.77 11.08
CA LYS A 6 -3.04 -18.65 10.42
C LYS A 6 -2.45 -19.13 9.10
N GLU A 7 -2.49 -20.44 8.88
CA GLU A 7 -2.04 -21.02 7.63
C GLU A 7 -2.83 -20.39 6.47
N PRO A 8 -2.14 -19.86 5.46
CA PRO A 8 -2.83 -19.26 4.32
C PRO A 8 -3.56 -20.34 3.52
N ASN A 9 -4.76 -19.99 3.03
CA ASN A 9 -5.45 -20.83 2.07
C ASN A 9 -4.75 -20.73 0.71
N TRP A 10 -3.86 -21.68 0.42
CA TRP A 10 -3.06 -21.71 -0.81
C TRP A 10 -3.91 -21.74 -2.08
N ALA A 11 -5.08 -22.40 -2.05
CA ALA A 11 -5.99 -22.45 -3.18
C ALA A 11 -6.59 -21.07 -3.49
N ASP A 12 -6.97 -20.32 -2.44
CA ASP A 12 -7.45 -18.95 -2.58
C ASP A 12 -6.35 -18.02 -3.12
N TRP A 13 -5.13 -18.16 -2.60
CA TRP A 13 -3.97 -17.39 -3.07
C TRP A 13 -3.71 -17.61 -4.56
N ALA A 14 -3.63 -18.87 -4.99
CA ALA A 14 -3.42 -19.21 -6.40
C ALA A 14 -4.56 -18.67 -7.28
N ASN A 15 -5.81 -18.76 -6.81
CA ASN A 15 -6.96 -18.21 -7.51
C ASN A 15 -6.85 -16.70 -7.69
N VAL A 16 -6.51 -15.95 -6.63
CA VAL A 16 -6.35 -14.50 -6.73
C VAL A 16 -5.22 -14.11 -7.67
N VAL A 17 -4.07 -14.81 -7.62
CA VAL A 17 -2.97 -14.57 -8.56
C VAL A 17 -3.39 -14.83 -10.00
N ARG A 18 -4.17 -15.90 -10.25
CA ARG A 18 -4.76 -16.16 -11.57
C ARG A 18 -5.67 -15.01 -12.02
N LEU A 19 -6.53 -14.49 -11.13
CA LEU A 19 -7.41 -13.36 -11.44
C LEU A 19 -6.61 -12.08 -11.74
N MET A 20 -5.55 -11.80 -10.98
CA MET A 20 -4.67 -10.66 -11.25
C MET A 20 -4.02 -10.76 -12.64
N ARG A 21 -3.66 -11.97 -13.08
CA ARG A 21 -3.08 -12.19 -14.41
C ARG A 21 -4.12 -12.10 -15.54
N GLN A 22 -5.26 -12.74 -15.38
CA GLN A 22 -6.24 -12.90 -16.45
C GLN A 22 -7.24 -11.75 -16.56
N GLN A 23 -7.66 -11.17 -15.43
CA GLN A 23 -8.65 -10.09 -15.39
C GLN A 23 -7.99 -8.72 -15.28
N ASP A 24 -7.00 -8.58 -14.38
CA ASP A 24 -6.36 -7.30 -14.15
C ASP A 24 -5.21 -7.02 -15.14
N ASN A 25 -4.92 -7.96 -16.06
CA ASN A 25 -3.87 -7.89 -17.07
C ASN A 25 -2.47 -7.62 -16.49
N ARG A 26 -2.17 -8.15 -15.30
CA ARG A 26 -0.87 -7.99 -14.64
C ARG A 26 0.04 -9.17 -14.96
N THR A 27 1.29 -8.89 -15.27
CA THR A 27 2.29 -9.95 -15.45
C THR A 27 2.66 -10.58 -14.12
N HIS A 28 3.11 -11.83 -14.14
CA HIS A 28 3.61 -12.50 -12.93
C HIS A 28 4.77 -11.72 -12.29
N LYS A 29 5.64 -11.14 -13.13
CA LYS A 29 6.76 -10.32 -12.70
C LYS A 29 6.31 -9.09 -11.91
N GLU A 30 5.36 -8.30 -12.44
CA GLU A 30 4.84 -7.11 -11.72
C GLU A 30 4.19 -7.49 -10.39
N ILE A 31 3.47 -8.62 -10.34
CA ILE A 31 2.88 -9.11 -9.10
C ILE A 31 3.97 -9.41 -8.07
N CYS A 32 5.01 -10.15 -8.45
CA CYS A 32 6.13 -10.49 -7.56
C CYS A 32 6.91 -9.25 -7.11
N GLU A 33 7.20 -8.33 -8.03
CA GLU A 33 7.94 -7.09 -7.72
C GLU A 33 7.18 -6.24 -6.71
N LEU A 34 5.89 -6.01 -6.95
CA LEU A 34 5.08 -5.19 -6.04
C LEU A 34 4.86 -5.88 -4.69
N PHE A 35 4.67 -7.21 -4.68
CA PHE A 35 4.52 -7.97 -3.44
C PHE A 35 5.81 -7.91 -2.61
N LEU A 36 6.97 -8.10 -3.25
CA LEU A 36 8.27 -8.01 -2.59
C LEU A 36 8.53 -6.59 -2.04
N TRP A 37 8.22 -5.56 -2.83
CA TRP A 37 8.36 -4.17 -2.39
C TRP A 37 7.47 -3.88 -1.18
N ALA A 38 6.18 -4.25 -1.24
CA ALA A 38 5.24 -4.04 -0.16
C ALA A 38 5.63 -4.75 1.14
N ASN A 39 6.24 -5.94 1.05
CA ASN A 39 6.74 -6.68 2.22
C ASN A 39 8.03 -6.10 2.81
N ARG A 40 8.77 -5.27 2.06
CA ARG A 40 9.97 -4.55 2.56
C ARG A 40 9.64 -3.19 3.15
N ASP A 41 8.53 -2.59 2.74
CA ASP A 41 8.08 -1.32 3.29
C ASP A 41 7.52 -1.51 4.70
N SER A 42 7.96 -0.67 5.65
CA SER A 42 7.63 -0.81 7.07
C SER A 42 6.15 -0.58 7.39
N PHE A 43 5.44 0.16 6.54
CA PHE A 43 4.00 0.37 6.67
C PHE A 43 3.21 -0.75 5.98
N TRP A 44 3.62 -1.14 4.77
CA TRP A 44 2.86 -2.11 3.98
C TRP A 44 3.08 -3.57 4.38
N CYS A 45 4.20 -3.92 5.02
CA CYS A 45 4.49 -5.32 5.38
C CYS A 45 3.44 -5.94 6.31
N SER A 46 2.85 -5.14 7.21
CA SER A 46 1.77 -5.59 8.10
C SER A 46 0.39 -5.60 7.43
N ASN A 47 0.24 -4.88 6.31
CA ASN A 47 -1.02 -4.71 5.59
C ASN A 47 -1.17 -5.68 4.41
N ILE A 48 -0.06 -6.11 3.79
CA ILE A 48 -0.03 -6.93 2.58
C ILE A 48 0.46 -8.34 2.93
N LEU A 49 -0.41 -9.10 3.58
CA LEU A 49 -0.15 -10.48 4.01
C LEU A 49 -0.69 -11.54 3.05
N SER A 50 -1.36 -11.14 1.96
CA SER A 50 -1.94 -12.06 0.99
C SER A 50 -2.11 -11.43 -0.40
N PRO A 51 -2.20 -12.25 -1.47
CA PRO A 51 -2.49 -11.75 -2.82
C PRO A 51 -3.80 -10.95 -2.90
N ALA A 52 -4.81 -11.29 -2.09
CA ALA A 52 -6.07 -10.54 -2.03
C ALA A 52 -5.86 -9.11 -1.50
N ALA A 53 -5.07 -8.95 -0.43
CA ALA A 53 -4.71 -7.65 0.10
C ALA A 53 -3.89 -6.84 -0.91
N LEU A 54 -2.91 -7.49 -1.59
CA LEU A 54 -2.14 -6.88 -2.67
C LEU A 54 -3.06 -6.38 -3.79
N ARG A 55 -3.97 -7.24 -4.29
CA ARG A 55 -4.89 -6.91 -5.38
C ARG A 55 -5.77 -5.70 -5.03
N LYS A 56 -6.32 -5.68 -3.81
CA LYS A 56 -7.18 -4.60 -3.30
C LYS A 56 -6.45 -3.25 -3.22
N LYS A 57 -5.15 -3.24 -2.91
CA LYS A 57 -4.35 -2.02 -2.72
C LYS A 57 -3.42 -1.71 -3.88
N TRP A 58 -3.52 -2.45 -4.99
CA TRP A 58 -2.62 -2.35 -6.14
C TRP A 58 -2.37 -0.91 -6.58
N GLY A 59 -3.41 -0.15 -6.90
CA GLY A 59 -3.25 1.23 -7.38
C GLY A 59 -2.47 2.13 -6.41
N THR A 60 -2.71 1.98 -5.11
CA THR A 60 -1.98 2.72 -4.07
C THR A 60 -0.52 2.29 -3.99
N LEU A 61 -0.27 0.98 -3.96
CA LEU A 61 1.08 0.41 -3.87
C LEU A 61 1.92 0.79 -5.10
N SER A 62 1.39 0.60 -6.31
CA SER A 62 2.08 0.92 -7.56
C SER A 62 2.44 2.40 -7.64
N ALA A 63 1.58 3.30 -7.16
CA ALA A 63 1.85 4.72 -7.10
C ALA A 63 2.90 5.11 -6.03
N GLN A 64 3.06 4.30 -4.98
CA GLN A 64 4.05 4.56 -3.92
C GLN A 64 5.42 3.94 -4.24
N MET A 65 5.46 2.79 -4.89
CA MET A 65 6.70 2.10 -5.27
C MET A 65 7.61 2.95 -6.15
N GLY A 66 7.04 3.77 -7.03
CA GLY A 66 7.78 4.68 -7.90
C GLY A 66 8.28 5.98 -7.23
N LYS A 67 7.98 6.20 -5.94
CA LYS A 67 8.39 7.41 -5.23
C LYS A 67 9.70 7.18 -4.47
N PRO A 68 10.67 8.12 -4.55
CA PRO A 68 11.84 8.07 -3.69
C PRO A 68 11.41 8.13 -2.21
N ASN A 69 12.17 7.40 -1.39
CA ASN A 69 11.84 7.00 -0.02
C ASN A 69 11.15 8.12 0.80
N ARG A 70 10.02 7.79 1.45
CA ARG A 70 9.24 8.70 2.30
C ARG A 70 9.98 9.17 3.56
N SER A 71 11.21 8.69 3.77
CA SER A 71 12.09 8.97 4.90
C SER A 71 12.55 10.42 5.03
N GLN A 72 12.26 11.29 4.05
CA GLN A 72 12.59 12.70 4.16
C GLN A 72 11.35 13.53 3.79
N ARG A 73 10.48 13.73 4.79
CA ARG A 73 9.77 15.01 4.82
C ARG A 73 10.85 16.05 5.13
N PRO A 74 11.13 17.02 4.25
CA PRO A 74 11.85 18.21 4.70
C PRO A 74 11.05 18.78 5.88
N SER A 75 11.77 19.08 6.96
CA SER A 75 11.24 19.74 8.16
C SER A 75 10.29 20.85 7.71
N ALA A 76 9.03 20.75 8.13
CA ALA A 76 7.98 21.61 7.63
C ALA A 76 8.35 23.09 7.81
N ASP A 77 8.42 23.83 6.71
CA ASP A 77 8.19 25.27 6.72
C ASP A 77 6.86 25.55 7.46
N PRO A 78 6.73 26.69 8.18
CA PRO A 78 5.51 27.03 8.91
C PRO A 78 4.30 26.95 7.97
N VAL A 79 3.44 25.99 8.24
CA VAL A 79 2.28 25.64 7.41
C VAL A 79 1.40 26.89 7.24
N PRO A 80 1.03 27.28 6.00
CA PRO A 80 0.11 28.39 5.80
C PRO A 80 -1.21 28.16 6.56
N HIS A 81 -1.65 29.19 7.27
CA HIS A 81 -2.84 29.28 8.12
C HIS A 81 -4.15 29.11 7.30
N TRP A 82 -4.45 27.89 6.84
CA TRP A 82 -5.75 27.55 6.24
C TRP A 82 -6.44 26.38 6.97
N ASN A 83 -5.70 25.66 7.82
CA ASN A 83 -6.18 24.51 8.58
C ASN A 83 -6.43 24.84 10.07
N SER A 84 -6.62 26.12 10.39
CA SER A 84 -7.04 26.58 11.71
C SER A 84 -8.49 27.04 11.66
N ARG A 85 -9.25 26.81 12.74
CA ARG A 85 -10.65 27.26 12.88
C ARG A 85 -10.79 28.77 12.63
N GLU A 86 -9.80 29.52 13.11
CA GLU A 86 -9.70 30.98 13.01
C GLU A 86 -9.78 31.48 11.56
N SER A 87 -9.22 30.75 10.59
CA SER A 87 -9.20 31.16 9.18
C SER A 87 -10.58 31.16 8.50
N TRP A 88 -11.59 30.55 9.13
CA TRP A 88 -12.95 30.42 8.60
C TRP A 88 -13.93 31.37 9.31
N GLU A 89 -13.48 32.08 10.35
CA GLU A 89 -14.31 32.99 11.12
C GLU A 89 -14.62 34.29 10.35
N ASP A 90 -13.77 34.67 9.38
CA ASP A 90 -13.98 35.83 8.51
C ASP A 90 -15.07 35.63 7.42
N PHE A 91 -15.53 34.39 7.21
CA PHE A 91 -16.51 34.03 6.17
C PHE A 91 -17.92 33.73 6.71
N ILE A 92 -18.17 33.96 8.01
CA ILE A 92 -19.46 33.74 8.68
C ILE A 92 -20.14 35.07 9.02
#